data_AF-A0A9W4IRP1-F1
#
_entry.id   AF-A0A9W4IRP1-F1
#
_cell.length_a   1.000
_cell.length_b   1.000
_cell.length_c   1.000
_cell.angle_alpha   90.00
_cell.angle_beta   90.00
_cell.angle_gamma   90.00
#
_symmetry.space_group_name_H-M   'P 1'
#
loop_
_entity.id
_entity.type
_entity.pdbx_description
1 polymer ?
#
loop_
_entity_poly.entity_id
_entity_poly.type
_entity_poly.pdbx_seq_one_letter_code
_entity_poly.pdbx_strand_id
1 'polypeptide(L)'
;MGHTTLHPSCFFFHPLSNFHPCESTKIRSSLLKVAMAELEIEQDYLDFGNSFLEDLPSSIKRYVYEGESSFLRILSEELYHREPSERSAFLLFHVSGEMIEVLFDPNKETTILTRNTSSFDLNEELLLIKMPSNEHSIATSAVDHAVMATLLPMGLNEHLLAYPGATTQGNARGKQPDCGWGPRRPPRNHPKRPSVVLEVAWSESDAKLNSDVRFWLNPTDGNARTCLTLRVDSVEGARRLNQELIARERRRRERGKLRG
;
A
#
# COMPACT_ATOMS: atom_id res chain seq x y z
N MET A 1 -16.21 -57.16 -8.53
CA MET A 1 -14.98 -56.98 -9.33
C MET A 1 -15.39 -56.68 -10.75
N GLY A 2 -15.13 -55.47 -11.22
CA GLY A 2 -15.45 -55.00 -12.57
C GLY A 2 -14.79 -53.64 -12.76
N HIS A 3 -13.54 -53.67 -13.25
CA HIS A 3 -12.74 -52.49 -13.52
C HIS A 3 -12.96 -52.07 -14.97
N THR A 4 -13.37 -50.81 -15.17
CA THR A 4 -13.32 -50.12 -16.46
C THR A 4 -12.04 -49.31 -16.51
N THR A 5 -11.10 -49.71 -17.37
CA THR A 5 -9.89 -48.96 -17.73
C THR A 5 -10.11 -48.24 -19.05
N LEU A 6 -9.93 -46.92 -19.07
CA LEU A 6 -9.76 -46.13 -20.29
C LEU A 6 -8.37 -45.46 -20.25
N HIS A 7 -7.58 -45.73 -21.27
CA HIS A 7 -6.27 -45.14 -21.54
C HIS A 7 -6.45 -43.90 -22.45
N PRO A 8 -5.53 -42.91 -22.41
CA PRO A 8 -5.71 -41.63 -23.09
C PRO A 8 -5.01 -41.60 -24.46
N SER A 9 -5.61 -40.90 -25.41
CA SER A 9 -5.03 -40.61 -26.73
C SER A 9 -5.16 -39.13 -27.07
N CYS A 10 -3.99 -38.53 -27.28
CA CYS A 10 -3.64 -37.26 -27.89
C CYS A 10 -4.69 -36.54 -28.75
N PHE A 11 -4.84 -35.23 -28.51
CA PHE A 11 -5.24 -34.27 -29.54
C PHE A 11 -4.09 -33.29 -29.81
N PHE A 12 -3.62 -33.33 -31.05
CA PHE A 12 -2.81 -32.28 -31.68
C PHE A 12 -3.70 -31.07 -31.99
N PHE A 13 -3.22 -29.85 -31.71
CA PHE A 13 -3.74 -28.64 -32.34
C PHE A 13 -2.60 -27.88 -33.01
N HIS A 14 -2.73 -27.69 -34.32
CA HIS A 14 -1.87 -26.85 -35.16
C HIS A 14 -2.15 -25.35 -34.94
N PRO A 15 -1.20 -24.46 -35.24
CA PRO A 15 -1.32 -23.02 -35.01
C PRO A 15 -2.15 -22.35 -36.11
N LEU A 16 -3.17 -21.60 -35.73
CA LEU A 16 -3.85 -20.67 -36.63
C LEU A 16 -3.17 -19.29 -36.55
N SER A 17 -2.27 -19.07 -37.49
CA SER A 17 -1.86 -17.74 -37.94
C SER A 17 -2.95 -17.15 -38.83
N ASN A 18 -3.57 -16.04 -38.40
CA ASN A 18 -4.08 -14.94 -39.24
C ASN A 18 -4.87 -13.96 -38.38
N PHE A 19 -4.17 -12.99 -37.79
CA PHE A 19 -4.78 -11.75 -37.31
C PHE A 19 -4.07 -10.59 -38.01
N HIS A 20 -4.80 -9.92 -38.90
CA HIS A 20 -4.41 -8.62 -39.43
C HIS A 20 -4.43 -7.59 -38.28
N PRO A 21 -3.37 -6.77 -38.11
CA PRO A 21 -3.34 -5.77 -37.05
C PRO A 21 -4.25 -4.59 -37.40
N CYS A 22 -5.28 -4.37 -36.58
CA CYS A 22 -6.04 -3.13 -36.56
C CYS A 22 -5.16 -2.01 -35.98
N GLU A 23 -5.11 -0.87 -36.66
CA GLU A 23 -4.23 0.29 -36.39
C GLU A 23 -4.53 1.08 -35.10
N SER A 24 -5.26 0.51 -34.13
CA SER A 24 -5.54 1.17 -32.83
C SER A 24 -4.62 0.72 -31.68
N THR A 25 -3.71 -0.24 -31.90
CA THR A 25 -2.83 -0.80 -30.84
C THR A 25 -1.51 -0.03 -30.65
N LYS A 26 -1.29 1.11 -31.33
CA LYS A 26 -0.03 1.87 -31.26
C LYS A 26 0.04 2.97 -30.18
N ILE A 27 -0.96 3.12 -29.29
CA ILE A 27 -0.99 4.22 -28.30
C ILE A 27 -0.80 3.76 -26.83
N ARG A 28 -0.60 2.48 -26.52
CA ARG A 28 -0.43 2.03 -25.11
C ARG A 28 0.81 1.18 -24.82
N SER A 29 1.98 1.63 -25.29
CA SER A 29 3.27 1.02 -24.95
C SER A 29 4.28 2.01 -24.33
N SER A 30 3.85 3.21 -23.95
CA SER A 30 4.77 4.26 -23.51
C SER A 30 4.21 5.01 -22.31
N LEU A 31 4.16 4.35 -21.14
CA LEU A 31 4.06 5.00 -19.82
C LEU A 31 4.24 3.99 -18.66
N LEU A 32 5.23 3.11 -18.77
CA LEU A 32 5.82 2.47 -17.59
C LEU A 32 7.34 2.73 -17.61
N LYS A 33 7.72 4.00 -17.43
CA LYS A 33 9.08 4.30 -16.98
C LYS A 33 9.08 4.09 -15.47
N VAL A 34 9.41 2.86 -15.05
CA VAL A 34 9.85 2.62 -13.67
C VAL A 34 11.19 3.35 -13.54
N ALA A 35 11.13 4.59 -13.08
CA ALA A 35 12.32 5.30 -12.64
C ALA A 35 12.68 4.74 -11.26
N MET A 36 13.50 3.69 -11.23
CA MET A 36 14.24 3.35 -10.02
C MET A 36 15.32 4.41 -9.86
N ALA A 37 14.97 5.49 -9.16
CA ALA A 37 15.98 6.38 -8.62
C ALA A 37 16.63 5.64 -7.44
N GLU A 38 17.90 5.25 -7.60
CA GLU A 38 18.77 4.99 -6.46
C GLU A 38 18.87 6.31 -5.69
N LEU A 39 18.03 6.45 -4.67
CA LEU A 39 18.23 7.45 -3.63
C LEU A 39 19.38 6.91 -2.78
N GLU A 40 20.56 7.52 -2.91
CA GLU A 40 21.60 7.43 -1.90
C GLU A 40 20.95 7.85 -0.57
N ILE A 41 20.67 6.86 0.29
CA ILE A 41 20.07 7.09 1.60
C ILE A 41 21.14 7.72 2.47
N GLU A 42 21.15 9.04 2.51
CA GLU A 42 21.91 9.81 3.47
C GLU A 42 21.36 9.49 4.87
N GLN A 43 22.23 8.96 5.73
CA GLN A 43 21.93 8.40 7.05
C GLN A 43 21.27 9.40 8.03
N ASP A 44 21.19 10.67 7.65
CA ASP A 44 20.65 11.80 8.43
C ASP A 44 19.12 12.00 8.25
N TYR A 45 18.46 11.25 7.35
CA TYR A 45 17.00 11.34 7.13
C TYR A 45 16.15 10.52 8.11
N LEU A 46 16.76 9.83 9.07
CA LEU A 46 16.07 9.08 10.12
C LEU A 46 15.94 9.90 11.40
N ASP A 47 15.57 11.18 11.29
CA ASP A 47 14.94 11.86 12.42
C ASP A 47 13.61 11.16 12.68
N PHE A 48 13.61 10.28 13.69
CA PHE A 48 12.43 9.58 14.19
C PHE A 48 11.54 10.59 14.92
N GLY A 49 11.01 11.56 14.17
CA GLY A 49 10.03 12.51 14.67
C GLY A 49 8.97 11.75 15.47
N ASN A 50 8.72 12.23 16.68
CA ASN A 50 7.94 11.50 17.68
C ASN A 50 6.49 11.25 17.27
N SER A 51 5.97 11.95 16.26
CA SER A 51 4.59 11.92 15.79
C SER A 51 4.39 10.97 14.59
N PHE A 52 3.64 9.88 14.80
CA PHE A 52 3.24 8.94 13.73
C PHE A 52 1.97 9.41 13.00
N LEU A 53 0.94 9.81 13.77
CA LEU A 53 -0.37 10.25 13.25
C LEU A 53 -0.73 11.71 13.55
N GLU A 54 -0.01 12.40 14.42
CA GLU A 54 -0.34 13.79 14.77
C GLU A 54 -0.05 14.77 13.61
N ASP A 55 1.07 14.60 12.92
CA ASP A 55 1.54 15.47 11.82
C ASP A 55 0.79 15.26 10.50
N LEU A 56 -0.31 14.51 10.54
CA LEU A 56 -1.13 14.32 9.37
C LEU A 56 -1.77 15.65 8.93
N PRO A 57 -1.89 15.88 7.62
CA PRO A 57 -2.46 17.12 7.10
C PRO A 57 -3.80 17.46 7.76
N SER A 58 -4.00 18.73 8.10
CA SER A 58 -5.27 19.22 8.67
C SER A 58 -6.47 19.04 7.73
N SER A 59 -6.24 18.71 6.46
CA SER A 59 -7.27 18.34 5.49
C SER A 59 -7.93 16.99 5.76
N ILE A 60 -7.33 16.12 6.59
CA ILE A 60 -7.97 14.87 7.00
C ILE A 60 -9.08 15.19 8.01
N LYS A 61 -10.31 14.77 7.69
CA LYS A 61 -11.47 14.95 8.57
C LYS A 61 -11.30 14.15 9.86
N ARG A 62 -11.65 14.78 10.99
CA ARG A 62 -11.44 14.24 12.34
C ARG A 62 -12.78 14.03 13.05
N TYR A 63 -12.95 12.89 13.72
CA TYR A 63 -14.17 12.52 14.45
C TYR A 63 -13.83 11.93 15.82
N VAL A 64 -14.80 11.89 16.71
CA VAL A 64 -14.72 11.14 17.96
C VAL A 64 -15.39 9.80 17.75
N TYR A 65 -14.78 8.71 18.22
CA TYR A 65 -15.40 7.40 18.15
C TYR A 65 -16.38 7.18 19.30
N GLU A 66 -17.66 6.98 18.95
CA GLU A 66 -18.76 6.77 19.91
C GLU A 66 -19.34 5.35 19.84
N GLY A 67 -18.64 4.43 19.15
CA GLY A 67 -19.09 3.07 18.91
C GLY A 67 -19.33 2.75 17.44
N GLU A 68 -19.54 1.46 17.16
CA GLU A 68 -19.56 0.91 15.80
C GLU A 68 -20.69 1.51 14.94
N SER A 69 -21.88 1.73 15.50
CA SER A 69 -22.99 2.36 14.77
C SER A 69 -22.68 3.79 14.33
N SER A 70 -22.03 4.59 15.19
CA SER A 70 -21.62 5.96 14.84
C SER A 70 -20.54 5.94 13.76
N PHE A 71 -19.57 5.04 13.90
CA PHE A 71 -18.53 4.81 12.90
C PHE A 71 -19.11 4.44 11.53
N LEU A 72 -20.02 3.45 11.45
CA LEU A 72 -20.60 3.00 10.18
C LEU A 72 -21.41 4.11 9.51
N ARG A 73 -22.13 4.92 10.29
CA ARG A 73 -22.84 6.10 9.78
C ARG A 73 -21.88 7.12 9.18
N ILE A 74 -20.83 7.50 9.92
CA ILE A 74 -19.81 8.46 9.45
C ILE A 74 -19.13 7.93 8.18
N LEU A 75 -18.71 6.66 8.19
CA LEU A 75 -18.06 6.03 7.04
C LEU A 75 -18.96 6.05 5.80
N SER A 76 -20.25 5.78 5.98
CA SER A 76 -21.23 5.77 4.88
C SER A 76 -21.51 7.17 4.34
N GLU A 77 -21.68 8.15 5.22
CA GLU A 77 -21.87 9.57 4.85
C GLU A 77 -20.66 10.09 4.06
N GLU A 78 -19.46 9.83 4.56
CA GLU A 78 -18.21 10.25 3.92
C GLU A 78 -17.96 9.53 2.59
N LEU A 79 -18.39 8.27 2.44
CA LEU A 79 -18.36 7.57 1.16
C LEU A 79 -19.35 8.15 0.14
N TYR A 80 -20.55 8.54 0.59
CA TYR A 80 -21.61 9.05 -0.27
C TYR A 80 -21.33 10.48 -0.77
N HIS A 81 -20.80 11.33 0.10
CA HIS A 81 -20.48 12.72 -0.21
C HIS A 81 -19.10 12.92 -0.84
N ARG A 82 -18.38 11.82 -1.11
CA ARG A 82 -17.04 11.89 -1.70
C ARG A 82 -17.10 12.37 -3.13
N GLU A 83 -16.75 13.63 -3.34
CA GLU A 83 -16.50 14.15 -4.68
C GLU A 83 -15.29 13.43 -5.31
N PRO A 84 -15.27 13.17 -6.63
CA PRO A 84 -14.11 12.58 -7.30
C PRO A 84 -12.82 13.41 -7.15
N SER A 85 -12.97 14.70 -6.82
CA SER A 85 -11.89 15.65 -6.56
C SER A 85 -11.45 15.68 -5.09
N GLU A 86 -12.23 15.13 -4.16
CA GLU A 86 -11.89 15.04 -2.74
C GLU A 86 -10.87 13.92 -2.51
N ARG A 87 -9.65 14.38 -2.22
CA ARG A 87 -8.43 13.57 -2.18
C ARG A 87 -8.17 12.88 -0.84
N SER A 88 -8.93 13.19 0.22
CA SER A 88 -8.64 12.56 1.52
C SER A 88 -9.04 11.10 1.47
N ALA A 89 -8.06 10.22 1.28
CA ALA A 89 -8.23 8.77 1.36
C ALA A 89 -8.41 8.27 2.80
N PHE A 90 -8.49 9.18 3.78
CA PHE A 90 -8.51 8.84 5.19
C PHE A 90 -9.50 9.66 6.00
N LEU A 91 -9.95 9.05 7.09
CA LEU A 91 -10.64 9.68 8.21
C LEU A 91 -9.81 9.40 9.47
N LEU A 92 -9.73 10.35 10.38
CA LEU A 92 -9.01 10.18 11.64
C LEU A 92 -10.00 10.21 12.80
N PHE A 93 -9.95 9.19 13.65
CA PHE A 93 -10.81 9.07 14.82
C PHE A 93 -9.99 9.22 16.09
N HIS A 94 -10.51 9.98 17.04
CA HIS A 94 -10.06 9.95 18.43
C HIS A 94 -10.72 8.75 19.13
N VAL A 95 -9.91 7.85 19.66
CA VAL A 95 -10.32 6.58 20.27
C VAL A 95 -9.39 6.31 21.46
N SER A 96 -9.93 6.06 22.65
CA SER A 96 -9.09 5.81 23.83
C SER A 96 -8.12 4.64 23.60
N GLY A 97 -6.92 4.73 24.17
CA GLY A 97 -5.90 3.68 24.05
C GLY A 97 -6.43 2.30 24.45
N GLU A 98 -7.16 2.22 25.57
CA GLU A 98 -7.83 0.99 26.03
C GLU A 98 -8.78 0.40 24.98
N MET A 99 -9.55 1.26 24.29
CA MET A 99 -10.48 0.78 23.27
C MET A 99 -9.73 0.31 22.02
N ILE A 100 -8.62 0.94 21.63
CA ILE A 100 -7.77 0.47 20.53
C ILE A 100 -7.19 -0.91 20.86
N GLU A 101 -6.67 -1.12 22.07
CA GLU A 101 -6.18 -2.43 22.51
C GLU A 101 -7.29 -3.50 22.43
N VAL A 102 -8.47 -3.16 22.92
CA VAL A 102 -9.66 -4.02 22.88
C VAL A 102 -10.13 -4.31 21.45
N LEU A 103 -9.92 -3.40 20.49
CA LEU A 103 -10.27 -3.59 19.08
C LEU A 103 -9.28 -4.50 18.34
N PHE A 104 -7.99 -4.42 18.66
CA PHE A 104 -6.93 -5.18 18.00
C PHE A 104 -6.39 -6.36 18.80
N ASP A 105 -7.16 -6.84 19.79
CA ASP A 105 -6.89 -8.11 20.48
C ASP A 105 -6.88 -9.26 19.45
N PRO A 106 -5.80 -10.05 19.33
CA PRO A 106 -5.70 -11.14 18.36
C PRO A 106 -6.73 -12.26 18.56
N ASN A 107 -7.39 -12.31 19.72
CA ASN A 107 -8.45 -13.30 20.02
C ASN A 107 -9.84 -12.84 19.55
N LYS A 108 -9.98 -11.61 19.07
CA LYS A 108 -11.25 -11.07 18.60
C LYS A 108 -11.43 -11.19 17.10
N GLU A 109 -12.69 -11.31 16.70
CA GLU A 109 -13.07 -11.28 15.30
C GLU A 109 -12.86 -9.90 14.67
N THR A 110 -12.46 -9.89 13.40
CA THR A 110 -12.22 -8.66 12.65
C THR A 110 -13.53 -7.97 12.28
N THR A 111 -13.74 -6.77 12.81
CA THR A 111 -14.89 -5.89 12.53
C THR A 111 -14.67 -5.06 11.27
N ILE A 112 -15.69 -4.33 10.81
CA ILE A 112 -15.55 -3.40 9.67
C ILE A 112 -14.53 -2.31 10.02
N LEU A 113 -14.59 -1.79 11.25
CA LEU A 113 -13.65 -0.79 11.74
C LEU A 113 -12.20 -1.29 11.67
N THR A 114 -11.91 -2.49 12.15
CA THR A 114 -10.54 -3.01 12.14
C THR A 114 -10.07 -3.40 10.74
N ARG A 115 -10.96 -3.83 9.83
CA ARG A 115 -10.61 -4.05 8.41
C ARG A 115 -10.28 -2.77 7.65
N ASN A 116 -10.92 -1.66 8.02
CA ASN A 116 -10.70 -0.37 7.38
C ASN A 116 -9.61 0.46 8.07
N THR A 117 -8.97 -0.06 9.11
CA THR A 117 -7.91 0.68 9.80
C THR A 117 -6.63 0.67 8.99
N SER A 118 -6.10 1.86 8.65
CA SER A 118 -4.75 1.97 8.10
C SER A 118 -3.72 1.83 9.21
N SER A 119 -3.90 2.56 10.31
CA SER A 119 -2.93 2.65 11.39
C SER A 119 -3.56 3.16 12.68
N PHE A 120 -2.91 2.92 13.82
CA PHE A 120 -3.28 3.47 15.11
C PHE A 120 -2.04 3.90 15.92
N ASP A 121 -2.26 4.81 16.87
CA ASP A 121 -1.29 5.20 17.90
C ASP A 121 -2.00 5.24 19.26
N LEU A 122 -1.55 4.41 20.19
CA LEU A 122 -2.11 4.29 21.54
C LEU A 122 -1.81 5.52 22.40
N ASN A 123 -0.64 6.14 22.21
CA ASN A 123 -0.24 7.29 23.02
C ASN A 123 -1.02 8.55 22.63
N GLU A 124 -1.29 8.67 21.33
CA GLU A 124 -2.04 9.80 20.78
C GLU A 124 -3.55 9.56 20.80
N GLU A 125 -4.00 8.36 21.17
CA GLU A 125 -5.42 7.97 21.14
C GLU A 125 -6.05 8.17 19.75
N LEU A 126 -5.28 7.81 18.71
CA LEU A 126 -5.64 8.04 17.31
C LEU A 126 -5.80 6.73 16.54
N LEU A 127 -6.89 6.65 15.77
CA LEU A 127 -7.16 5.58 14.82
C LEU A 127 -7.39 6.17 13.43
N LEU A 128 -6.51 5.85 12.49
CA LEU A 128 -6.61 6.29 11.11
C LEU A 128 -7.34 5.23 10.27
N ILE A 129 -8.47 5.63 9.70
CA ILE A 129 -9.32 4.80 8.85
C ILE A 129 -9.04 5.11 7.39
N LYS A 130 -8.79 4.07 6.60
CA LYS A 130 -8.65 4.13 5.15
C LYS A 130 -10.00 4.04 4.47
N MET A 131 -10.30 5.03 3.64
CA MET A 131 -11.46 5.05 2.77
C MET A 131 -11.22 4.11 1.57
N PRO A 132 -12.12 3.15 1.33
CA PRO A 132 -12.05 2.31 0.14
C PRO A 132 -11.90 3.14 -1.15
N SER A 133 -11.03 2.71 -2.06
CA SER A 133 -10.87 3.28 -3.40
C SER A 133 -10.58 2.16 -4.39
N ASN A 134 -11.28 2.20 -5.52
CA ASN A 134 -11.08 1.23 -6.59
C ASN A 134 -9.68 1.33 -7.18
N GLU A 135 -9.19 2.55 -7.41
CA GLU A 135 -7.88 2.80 -7.99
C GLU A 135 -6.77 2.28 -7.08
N HIS A 136 -6.87 2.56 -5.77
CA HIS A 136 -5.96 2.02 -4.76
C HIS A 136 -5.97 0.48 -4.75
N SER A 137 -7.17 -0.12 -4.77
CA SER A 137 -7.33 -1.57 -4.73
C SER A 137 -6.79 -2.25 -6.00
N ILE A 138 -7.04 -1.67 -7.17
CA ILE A 138 -6.54 -2.15 -8.47
C ILE A 138 -5.01 -2.07 -8.49
N ALA A 139 -4.43 -0.94 -8.07
CA ALA A 139 -2.99 -0.76 -8.06
C ALA A 139 -2.30 -1.74 -7.11
N THR A 140 -2.83 -1.90 -5.89
CA THR A 140 -2.35 -2.88 -4.91
C THR A 140 -2.40 -4.29 -5.47
N SER A 141 -3.54 -4.69 -6.04
CA SER A 141 -3.71 -6.02 -6.63
C SER A 141 -2.81 -6.26 -7.83
N ALA A 142 -2.58 -5.26 -8.68
CA ALA A 142 -1.71 -5.38 -9.84
C ALA A 142 -0.24 -5.66 -9.43
N VAL A 143 0.25 -4.97 -8.39
CA VAL A 143 1.61 -5.21 -7.87
C VAL A 143 1.71 -6.59 -7.24
N ASP A 144 0.75 -6.98 -6.40
CA ASP A 144 0.75 -8.31 -5.77
C ASP A 144 0.75 -9.43 -6.82
N HIS A 145 -0.12 -9.33 -7.84
CA HIS A 145 -0.11 -10.28 -8.96
C HIS A 145 1.22 -10.32 -9.70
N ALA A 146 1.85 -9.17 -9.96
CA ALA A 146 3.14 -9.12 -10.64
C ALA A 146 4.26 -9.78 -9.82
N VAL A 147 4.29 -9.54 -8.50
CA VAL A 147 5.25 -10.17 -7.59
C VAL A 147 5.02 -11.69 -7.56
N MET A 148 3.78 -12.14 -7.34
CA MET A 148 3.47 -13.57 -7.30
C MET A 148 3.76 -14.28 -8.63
N ALA A 149 3.42 -13.67 -9.76
CA ALA A 149 3.71 -14.22 -11.09
C ALA A 149 5.21 -14.36 -11.35
N THR A 150 6.03 -13.46 -10.79
CA THR A 150 7.50 -13.53 -10.90
C THR A 150 8.08 -14.64 -10.03
N LEU A 151 7.50 -14.88 -8.86
CA LEU A 151 7.98 -15.87 -7.89
C LEU A 151 7.55 -17.30 -8.21
N LEU A 152 6.41 -17.46 -8.89
CA LEU A 152 5.88 -18.76 -9.30
C LEU A 152 6.87 -19.61 -10.12
N PRO A 153 7.49 -19.13 -11.22
CA PRO A 153 8.45 -19.93 -11.97
C PRO A 153 9.74 -20.22 -11.20
N MET A 154 10.02 -19.48 -10.12
CA MET A 154 11.15 -19.74 -9.21
C MET A 154 10.84 -20.80 -8.15
N GLY A 155 9.59 -21.28 -8.07
CA GLY A 155 9.12 -22.18 -7.02
C GLY A 155 9.08 -21.54 -5.62
N LEU A 156 9.11 -20.21 -5.53
CA LEU A 156 9.19 -19.49 -4.25
C LEU A 156 7.83 -19.11 -3.67
N ASN A 157 6.75 -19.19 -4.45
CA ASN A 157 5.40 -18.84 -4.03
C ASN A 157 4.92 -19.66 -2.81
N GLU A 158 5.29 -20.94 -2.71
CA GLU A 158 4.90 -21.80 -1.57
C GLU A 158 5.66 -21.49 -0.27
N HIS A 159 6.79 -20.78 -0.39
CA HIS A 159 7.67 -20.40 0.71
C HIS A 159 7.34 -19.04 1.31
N LEU A 160 6.39 -18.31 0.72
CA LEU A 160 5.92 -17.02 1.22
C LEU A 160 4.56 -17.13 1.91
N LEU A 161 4.33 -16.20 2.82
CA LEU A 161 3.02 -15.90 3.38
C LEU A 161 2.69 -14.45 2.99
N ALA A 162 1.50 -14.26 2.45
CA ALA A 162 0.93 -12.94 2.23
C ALA A 162 0.28 -12.43 3.53
N TYR A 163 0.38 -11.14 3.77
CA TYR A 163 -0.17 -10.45 4.95
C TYR A 163 -1.13 -9.32 4.54
N PRO A 164 -2.15 -9.58 3.69
CA PRO A 164 -3.07 -8.51 3.26
C PRO A 164 -3.92 -8.04 4.45
N GLY A 165 -3.88 -6.75 4.77
CA GLY A 165 -4.68 -6.15 5.84
C GLY A 165 -4.39 -6.70 7.26
N ALA A 166 -3.31 -7.46 7.44
CA ALA A 166 -2.92 -7.95 8.76
C ALA A 166 -2.23 -6.82 9.54
N THR A 167 -2.78 -6.47 10.70
CA THR A 167 -2.17 -5.45 11.55
C THR A 167 -0.82 -5.92 12.08
N THR A 168 0.23 -5.19 11.75
CA THR A 168 1.53 -5.33 12.41
C THR A 168 1.56 -4.34 13.56
N GLN A 169 1.76 -4.85 14.78
CA GLN A 169 1.82 -4.05 15.99
C GLN A 169 3.26 -3.93 16.48
N GLY A 170 3.67 -2.68 16.75
CA GLY A 170 4.84 -2.32 17.53
C GLY A 170 4.51 -2.20 19.01
N ASN A 171 5.24 -1.37 19.74
CA ASN A 171 5.01 -1.15 21.17
C ASN A 171 3.71 -0.37 21.46
N ALA A 172 3.56 0.81 20.86
CA ALA A 172 2.42 1.70 21.07
C ALA A 172 1.65 2.01 19.78
N ARG A 173 2.09 1.43 18.65
CA ARG A 173 1.61 1.78 17.31
C ARG A 173 1.29 0.52 16.54
N GLY A 174 0.37 0.62 15.61
CA GLY A 174 0.13 -0.46 14.66
C GLY A 174 -0.24 0.07 13.30
N LYS A 175 0.01 -0.75 12.28
CA LYS A 175 -0.30 -0.43 10.89
C LYS A 175 -0.67 -1.69 10.11
N GLN A 176 -1.62 -1.54 9.20
CA GLN A 176 -1.94 -2.54 8.19
C GLN A 176 -1.23 -2.18 6.89
N PRO A 177 -0.51 -3.12 6.26
CA PRO A 177 0.09 -2.87 4.96
C PRO A 177 -0.99 -2.94 3.88
N ASP A 178 -0.81 -2.20 2.78
CA ASP A 178 -1.66 -2.38 1.60
C ASP A 178 -1.44 -3.78 1.01
N CYS A 179 -0.17 -4.21 0.95
CA CYS A 179 0.20 -5.60 0.75
C CYS A 179 1.50 -5.93 1.49
N GLY A 180 1.71 -7.20 1.85
CA GLY A 180 2.91 -7.60 2.55
C GLY A 180 3.26 -9.07 2.32
N TRP A 181 4.55 -9.36 2.28
CA TRP A 181 5.09 -10.69 2.04
C TRP A 181 6.19 -11.00 3.06
N GLY A 182 6.21 -12.23 3.54
CA GLY A 182 7.24 -12.70 4.46
C GLY A 182 7.46 -14.20 4.33
N PRO A 183 8.54 -14.74 4.92
CA PRO A 183 8.80 -16.17 4.89
C PRO A 183 7.67 -16.91 5.61
N ARG A 184 7.15 -17.98 4.98
CA ARG A 184 6.14 -18.86 5.58
C ARG A 184 6.64 -19.53 6.86
N ARG A 185 7.95 -19.77 6.93
CA ARG A 185 8.68 -20.32 8.09
C ARG A 185 9.79 -19.34 8.49
N PRO A 186 9.49 -18.32 9.32
CA PRO A 186 10.52 -17.41 9.80
C PRO A 186 11.54 -18.17 10.68
N PRO A 187 12.76 -17.65 10.88
CA PRO A 187 13.74 -18.24 11.78
C PRO A 187 13.17 -18.40 13.20
N ARG A 188 13.71 -19.36 13.96
CA ARG A 188 13.27 -19.62 15.34
C ARG A 188 13.35 -18.33 16.16
N ASN A 189 12.31 -18.04 16.94
CA ASN A 189 12.15 -16.82 17.75
C ASN A 189 11.89 -15.52 16.96
N HIS A 190 11.64 -15.59 15.64
CA HIS A 190 11.11 -14.45 14.89
C HIS A 190 9.59 -14.58 14.74
N PRO A 191 8.82 -13.55 15.13
CA PRO A 191 7.37 -13.56 14.94
C PRO A 191 7.03 -13.54 13.45
N LYS A 192 5.90 -14.14 13.09
CA LYS A 192 5.34 -14.05 11.73
C LYS A 192 4.91 -12.60 11.48
N ARG A 193 5.57 -11.96 10.52
CA ARG A 193 5.30 -10.58 10.08
C ARG A 193 5.74 -10.42 8.63
N PRO A 194 5.24 -9.42 7.90
CA PRO A 194 5.79 -9.09 6.59
C PRO A 194 7.26 -8.68 6.72
N SER A 195 8.11 -9.20 5.83
CA SER A 195 9.51 -8.76 5.68
C SER A 195 9.65 -7.73 4.55
N VAL A 196 8.75 -7.79 3.58
CA VAL A 196 8.58 -6.81 2.51
C VAL A 196 7.14 -6.32 2.57
N VAL A 197 6.94 -5.01 2.50
CA VAL A 197 5.62 -4.37 2.48
C VAL A 197 5.48 -3.47 1.26
N LEU A 198 4.26 -3.27 0.82
CA LEU A 198 3.85 -2.32 -0.21
C LEU A 198 2.94 -1.27 0.42
N GLU A 199 3.22 -0.01 0.14
CA GLU A 199 2.34 1.13 0.41
C GLU A 199 2.03 1.82 -0.92
N VAL A 200 0.73 1.92 -1.24
CA VAL A 200 0.24 2.54 -2.46
C VAL A 200 -0.40 3.87 -2.10
N ALA A 201 0.25 4.96 -2.50
CA ALA A 201 -0.27 6.31 -2.34
C ALA A 201 -1.21 6.66 -3.49
N TRP A 202 -2.52 6.54 -3.27
CA TRP A 202 -3.55 7.13 -4.13
C TRP A 202 -4.12 8.38 -3.45
N SER A 203 -3.81 9.56 -3.99
CA SER A 203 -4.16 10.87 -3.39
C SER A 203 -3.54 11.16 -2.02
N GLU A 204 -2.76 10.23 -1.45
CA GLU A 204 -2.04 10.40 -0.20
C GLU A 204 -0.88 11.40 -0.34
N SER A 205 -0.67 12.20 0.72
CA SER A 205 0.43 13.17 0.78
C SER A 205 1.79 12.47 0.93
N ASP A 206 2.87 13.13 0.51
CA ASP A 206 4.24 12.64 0.76
C ASP A 206 4.51 12.48 2.26
N ALA A 207 3.99 13.38 3.10
CA ALA A 207 4.14 13.30 4.55
C ALA A 207 3.53 12.01 5.12
N LYS A 208 2.32 11.64 4.67
CA LYS A 208 1.68 10.38 5.06
C LYS A 208 2.50 9.17 4.63
N LEU A 209 2.88 9.12 3.36
CA LEU A 209 3.66 8.01 2.81
C LEU A 209 5.02 7.86 3.51
N ASN A 210 5.70 8.97 3.81
CA ASN A 210 6.94 8.94 4.56
C ASN A 210 6.73 8.47 6.01
N SER A 211 5.62 8.86 6.66
CA SER A 211 5.28 8.34 7.99
C SER A 211 5.08 6.83 7.97
N ASP A 212 4.43 6.30 6.94
CA ASP A 212 4.25 4.86 6.76
C ASP A 212 5.57 4.12 6.55
N VAL A 213 6.45 4.68 5.70
CA VAL A 213 7.80 4.13 5.48
C VAL A 213 8.59 4.09 6.79
N ARG A 214 8.53 5.15 7.60
CA ARG A 214 9.19 5.21 8.91
C ARG A 214 8.66 4.12 9.85
N PHE A 215 7.35 3.93 9.94
CA PHE A 215 6.75 2.86 10.74
C PHE A 215 7.29 1.48 10.31
N TRP A 216 7.28 1.21 9.00
CA TRP A 216 7.66 -0.11 8.50
C TRP A 216 9.12 -0.44 8.71
N LEU A 217 10.01 0.53 8.50
CA LEU A 217 11.45 0.33 8.63
C LEU A 217 11.95 0.48 10.08
N ASN A 218 11.12 0.95 11.01
CA ASN A 218 11.48 1.02 12.42
C ASN A 218 11.61 -0.39 13.04
N PRO A 219 12.77 -0.77 13.60
CA PRO A 219 12.98 -2.08 14.22
C PRO A 219 12.06 -2.39 15.41
N THR A 220 11.59 -1.37 16.14
CA THR A 220 10.69 -1.54 17.30
C THR A 220 9.22 -1.56 16.92
N ASP A 221 8.88 -1.15 15.70
CA ASP A 221 7.51 -1.16 15.20
C ASP A 221 7.35 -2.24 14.11
N GLY A 222 7.27 -1.84 12.84
CA GLY A 222 7.04 -2.76 11.73
C GLY A 222 8.16 -3.79 11.56
N ASN A 223 9.41 -3.37 11.67
CA ASN A 223 10.61 -4.18 11.45
C ASN A 223 10.58 -4.95 10.10
N ALA A 224 10.02 -4.31 9.07
CA ALA A 224 10.14 -4.77 7.70
C ALA A 224 11.56 -4.49 7.21
N ARG A 225 12.10 -5.37 6.36
CA ARG A 225 13.41 -5.17 5.72
C ARG A 225 13.31 -4.24 4.52
N THR A 226 12.14 -4.15 3.91
CA THR A 226 11.93 -3.38 2.68
C THR A 226 10.51 -2.85 2.66
N CYS A 227 10.37 -1.55 2.39
CA CYS A 227 9.09 -0.89 2.12
C CYS A 227 9.09 -0.41 0.66
N LEU A 228 8.27 -1.05 -0.17
CA LEU A 228 8.01 -0.64 -1.55
C LEU A 228 6.93 0.43 -1.53
N THR A 229 7.16 1.55 -2.21
CA THR A 229 6.17 2.62 -2.33
C THR A 229 5.73 2.77 -3.78
N LEU A 230 4.42 2.82 -4.02
CA LEU A 230 3.86 3.10 -5.34
C LEU A 230 3.00 4.35 -5.25
N ARG A 231 3.41 5.43 -5.91
CA ARG A 231 2.57 6.61 -6.10
C ARG A 231 1.72 6.43 -7.36
N VAL A 232 0.41 6.53 -7.20
CA VAL A 232 -0.53 6.50 -8.31
C VAL A 232 -1.14 7.89 -8.43
N ASP A 233 -0.75 8.60 -9.47
CA ASP A 233 -1.30 9.91 -9.77
C ASP A 233 -2.49 9.80 -10.71
N SER A 234 -3.51 10.65 -10.49
CA SER A 234 -4.51 10.90 -11.52
C SER A 234 -3.83 11.52 -12.75
N VAL A 235 -4.48 11.44 -13.91
CA VAL A 235 -3.94 12.05 -15.16
C VAL A 235 -3.55 13.53 -14.96
N GLU A 236 -4.33 14.26 -14.16
CA GLU A 236 -4.04 15.65 -13.77
C GLU A 236 -2.79 15.75 -12.87
N GLY A 237 -2.64 14.83 -11.90
CA GLY A 237 -1.46 14.74 -11.04
C GLY A 237 -0.18 14.40 -11.81
N ALA A 238 -0.27 13.44 -12.74
CA ALA A 238 0.84 13.06 -13.61
C ALA A 238 1.28 14.23 -14.51
N ARG A 239 0.32 15.03 -15.01
CA ARG A 239 0.60 16.25 -15.78
C ARG A 239 1.35 17.27 -14.93
N ARG A 240 0.92 17.50 -13.68
CA ARG A 240 1.58 18.43 -12.74
C ARG A 240 3.01 17.98 -12.41
N LEU A 241 3.22 16.70 -12.07
CA LEU A 241 4.55 16.17 -11.76
C LEU A 241 5.51 16.28 -12.95
N ASN A 242 5.03 16.00 -14.16
CA ASN A 242 5.82 16.16 -15.37
C ASN A 242 6.24 17.64 -15.55
N GLN A 243 5.35 18.59 -15.29
CA GLN A 243 5.67 20.02 -15.31
C GLN A 243 6.71 20.42 -14.25
N GLU A 244 6.59 19.90 -13.02
CA GLU A 244 7.55 20.14 -11.95
C GLU A 244 8.94 19.55 -12.24
N LEU A 245 9.00 18.35 -12.81
CA LEU A 245 10.24 17.71 -13.22
C LEU A 245 10.94 18.52 -14.31
N ILE A 246 10.19 18.98 -15.32
CA ILE A 246 10.70 19.88 -16.36
C ILE A 246 11.25 21.17 -15.74
N ALA A 247 10.56 21.76 -14.77
CA ALA A 247 11.01 22.96 -14.08
C ALA A 247 12.27 22.74 -13.21
N ARG A 248 12.39 21.57 -12.55
CA ARG A 248 13.60 21.20 -11.77
C ARG A 248 14.81 21.04 -12.68
N GLU A 249 14.64 20.39 -13.83
CA GLU A 249 15.72 20.21 -14.82
C GLU A 249 16.17 21.55 -15.43
N ARG A 250 15.25 22.48 -15.69
CA ARG A 250 15.62 23.85 -16.10
C ARG A 250 16.46 24.56 -15.04
N ARG A 251 16.03 24.53 -13.77
CA ARG A 251 16.78 25.12 -12.65
C ARG A 251 18.18 24.52 -12.48
N ARG A 252 18.33 23.20 -12.65
CA ARG A 252 19.64 22.53 -12.63
C ARG A 252 20.57 23.04 -13.73
N ARG A 253 20.07 23.16 -14.96
CA ARG A 253 20.85 23.68 -16.10
C ARG A 253 21.27 25.14 -15.91
N GLU A 254 20.39 25.96 -15.36
CA GLU A 254 20.70 27.37 -15.06
C GLU A 254 21.75 27.51 -13.95
N ARG A 255 21.66 26.71 -12.88
CA ARG A 255 22.68 26.66 -11.83
C ARG A 255 24.03 26.13 -12.31
N GLY A 256 24.03 25.18 -13.25
CA GLY A 256 25.24 24.68 -13.88
C GLY A 256 25.95 25.71 -14.76
N LYS A 257 25.19 26.60 -15.41
CA LYS A 257 25.74 27.69 -16.24
C LYS A 257 26.32 28.86 -15.42
N LEU A 258 25.87 29.05 -14.18
CA LEU A 258 26.36 30.11 -13.29
C LEU A 258 27.65 29.75 -12.54
N ARG A 259 28.14 28.51 -12.69
CA ARG A 259 29.35 28.00 -12.05
C ARG A 259 30.49 27.69 -13.04
N GLY A 260 30.30 27.99 -14.32
CA GLY A 260 31.27 27.77 -15.39
C GLY A 260 31.80 29.07 -15.97
#